data_AF-A0A800EYJ2-F1
#
_entry.id   AF-A0A800EYJ2-F1
#
_cell.length_a   1.000
_cell.length_b   1.000
_cell.length_c   1.000
_cell.angle_alpha   90.00
_cell.angle_beta   90.00
_cell.angle_gamma   90.00
#
_symmetry.space_group_name_H-M   'P 1'
#
loop_
_entity.id
_entity.type
_entity.pdbx_description
1 polymer ?
#
loop_
_entity_poly.entity_id
_entity_poly.type
_entity_poly.pdbx_seq_one_letter_code
_entity_poly.pdbx_strand_id
1 'polypeptide(L)'
;MQPSEVTKAFEDGETLELARLAQAHTDEAIGTLVEVMGNADAPANSRVSAATRILEFAHGRAAQTVKQESSGGGLTINILRLSDGETQREVLDAVEVAKEMLEGQ
;
A
#
# COMPACT_ATOMS: atom_id res chain seq x y z
N MET A 1 -22.21 9.85 -23.06
CA MET A 1 -21.69 10.45 -21.82
C MET A 1 -20.18 10.45 -21.96
N GLN A 2 -19.57 11.60 -22.26
CA GLN A 2 -18.11 11.70 -22.40
C GLN A 2 -17.50 11.47 -21.00
N PRO A 3 -16.46 10.62 -20.84
CA PRO A 3 -15.79 10.47 -19.55
C PRO A 3 -15.26 11.85 -19.13
N SER A 4 -15.54 12.22 -17.87
CA SER A 4 -15.10 13.51 -17.32
C SER A 4 -13.58 13.58 -17.37
N GLU A 5 -13.01 14.77 -17.59
CA GLU A 5 -11.55 14.97 -17.67
C GLU A 5 -10.83 14.47 -16.39
N VAL A 6 -11.55 14.42 -15.27
CA VAL A 6 -11.13 13.80 -14.01
C VAL A 6 -10.76 12.33 -14.19
N THR A 7 -11.52 11.53 -14.96
CA THR A 7 -11.21 10.10 -15.20
C THR A 7 -9.97 9.85 -16.06
N LYS A 8 -9.48 10.85 -16.81
CA LYS A 8 -8.34 10.67 -17.73
C LYS A 8 -6.98 10.90 -17.06
N ALA A 9 -6.94 11.59 -15.92
CA ALA A 9 -5.74 11.80 -15.11
C ALA A 9 -5.35 10.54 -14.28
N PHE A 10 -6.26 9.57 -14.14
CA PHE A 10 -6.02 8.33 -13.40
C PHE A 10 -5.22 7.28 -14.19
N GLU A 11 -4.92 7.52 -15.46
CA GLU A 11 -4.18 6.60 -16.32
C GLU A 11 -2.66 6.75 -16.08
N ASP A 12 -2.19 5.96 -15.11
CA ASP A 12 -0.87 5.31 -15.03
C ASP A 12 0.35 6.09 -14.46
N GLY A 13 0.41 7.42 -14.52
CA GLY A 13 1.58 8.19 -14.03
C GLY A 13 1.38 8.87 -12.67
N GLU A 14 0.35 9.71 -12.56
CA GLU A 14 0.13 10.60 -11.41
C GLU A 14 -0.26 9.82 -10.14
N THR A 15 -1.02 8.73 -10.29
CA THR A 15 -1.43 7.87 -9.17
C THR A 15 -0.25 7.20 -8.48
N LEU A 16 0.80 6.84 -9.23
CA LEU A 16 2.00 6.21 -8.69
C LEU A 16 2.84 7.20 -7.90
N GLU A 17 3.00 8.43 -8.41
CA GLU A 17 3.71 9.50 -7.70
C GLU A 17 2.96 9.90 -6.42
N LEU A 18 1.64 9.99 -6.47
CA LEU A 18 0.82 10.25 -5.28
C LEU A 18 0.94 9.11 -4.25
N ALA A 19 0.96 7.86 -4.70
CA ALA A 19 1.15 6.71 -3.82
C ALA A 19 2.54 6.71 -3.18
N ARG A 20 3.59 7.04 -3.94
CA ARG A 20 4.96 7.21 -3.41
C ARG A 20 5.04 8.33 -2.39
N LEU A 21 4.43 9.47 -2.69
CA LEU A 21 4.38 10.60 -1.77
C LEU A 21 3.64 10.23 -0.48
N ALA A 22 2.47 9.58 -0.59
CA ALA A 22 1.74 9.09 0.57
C ALA A 22 2.57 8.10 1.40
N GLN A 23 3.32 7.21 0.74
CA GLN A 23 4.21 6.26 1.41
C GLN A 23 5.34 6.99 2.16
N ALA A 24 5.95 8.00 1.55
CA ALA A 24 7.01 8.80 2.17
C ALA A 24 6.54 9.56 3.43
N HIS A 25 5.26 9.94 3.51
CA HIS A 25 4.68 10.62 4.68
C HIS A 25 4.02 9.68 5.70
N THR A 26 4.19 8.35 5.56
CA THR A 26 3.54 7.38 6.45
C THR A 26 3.91 7.61 7.93
N ASP A 27 5.19 7.82 8.23
CA ASP A 27 5.66 7.98 9.60
C ASP A 27 5.13 9.26 10.25
N GLU A 28 5.11 10.37 9.49
CA GLU A 28 4.57 11.66 9.93
C GLU A 28 3.06 11.57 10.17
N ALA A 29 2.33 10.89 9.29
CA ALA A 29 0.90 10.65 9.43
C ALA A 29 0.59 9.79 10.66
N ILE A 30 1.36 8.73 10.91
CA ILE A 30 1.21 7.89 12.11
C ILE A 30 1.52 8.70 13.37
N GLY A 31 2.59 9.50 13.38
CA GLY A 31 2.95 10.39 14.48
C GLY A 31 1.80 11.34 14.84
N THR A 32 1.20 11.96 13.82
CA THR A 32 0.03 12.84 13.98
C THR A 32 -1.15 12.12 14.63
N LEU A 33 -1.44 10.87 14.24
CA LEU A 33 -2.51 10.09 14.85
C LEU A 33 -2.22 9.78 16.33
N VAL A 34 -0.97 9.46 16.67
CA VAL A 34 -0.55 9.22 18.05
C VAL A 34 -0.72 10.48 18.90
N GLU A 35 -0.31 11.64 18.38
CA GLU A 35 -0.50 12.93 19.05
C GLU A 35 -1.98 13.24 19.29
N VAL A 36 -2.83 13.09 18.27
CA VAL A 36 -4.28 13.32 18.39
C VAL A 36 -4.90 12.37 19.41
N MET A 37 -4.51 11.09 19.42
CA MET A 37 -5.01 10.11 20.38
C MET A 37 -4.69 10.48 21.83
N GLY A 38 -3.46 10.97 22.07
CA GLY A 38 -2.96 11.39 23.38
C GLY A 38 -3.42 12.78 23.83
N ASN A 39 -3.90 13.62 22.92
CA ASN A 39 -4.30 14.99 23.23
C ASN A 39 -5.64 15.04 24.00
N ALA A 40 -5.59 15.44 25.26
CA ALA A 40 -6.78 15.55 26.13
C ALA A 40 -7.76 16.66 25.69
N ASP A 41 -7.27 17.68 24.99
CA ASP A 41 -8.07 18.81 24.51
C ASP A 41 -8.72 18.54 23.14
N ALA A 42 -8.30 17.46 22.45
CA ALA A 42 -8.94 17.05 21.21
C ALA A 42 -10.34 16.48 21.48
N PRO A 43 -11.32 16.72 20.59
CA PRO A 43 -12.64 16.12 20.68
C PRO A 43 -12.57 14.59 20.86
N ALA A 44 -13.43 14.04 21.72
CA ALA A 44 -13.41 12.62 22.05
C ALA A 44 -13.53 11.72 20.81
N ASN A 45 -14.33 12.12 19.81
CA ASN A 45 -14.47 11.42 18.55
C ASN A 45 -13.18 11.41 17.71
N SER A 46 -12.41 12.51 17.68
CA SER A 46 -11.12 12.59 16.98
C SER A 46 -10.10 11.65 17.62
N ARG A 47 -10.05 11.60 18.95
CA ARG A 47 -9.15 10.69 19.70
C ARG A 47 -9.48 9.22 19.42
N VAL A 48 -10.76 8.86 19.45
CA VAL A 48 -11.23 7.50 19.13
C VAL A 48 -10.93 7.16 17.67
N SER A 49 -11.17 8.08 16.74
CA SER A 49 -10.90 7.86 15.31
C SER A 49 -9.40 7.63 15.05
N ALA A 50 -8.53 8.40 15.71
CA ALA A 50 -7.09 8.22 15.60
C ALA A 50 -6.64 6.86 16.15
N ALA A 51 -7.15 6.45 17.31
CA ALA A 51 -6.88 5.13 17.89
C ALA A 51 -7.33 4.00 16.96
N THR A 52 -8.55 4.06 16.41
CA THR A 52 -9.06 3.05 15.47
C THR A 52 -8.17 2.94 14.24
N ARG A 53 -7.74 4.07 13.65
CA ARG A 53 -6.87 4.05 12.47
C ARG A 53 -5.52 3.41 12.76
N ILE A 54 -4.90 3.71 13.90
CA ILE A 54 -3.64 3.05 14.31
C ILE A 54 -3.84 1.52 14.41
N LEU A 55 -4.93 1.08 15.05
CA LEU A 55 -5.23 -0.35 15.23
C LEU A 55 -5.48 -1.07 13.90
N GLU A 56 -6.16 -0.43 12.94
CA GLU A 56 -6.38 -0.98 11.60
C GLU A 56 -5.06 -1.26 10.85
N PHE A 57 -3.99 -0.49 11.11
CA PHE A 57 -2.67 -0.73 10.54
C PHE A 57 -1.90 -1.82 11.29
N ALA A 58 -1.97 -1.84 12.63
CA ALA A 58 -1.21 -2.78 13.45
C ALA A 58 -1.75 -4.23 13.42
N HIS A 59 -3.06 -4.39 13.24
CA HIS A 59 -3.73 -5.70 13.31
C HIS A 59 -4.30 -6.18 11.96
N GLY A 60 -4.09 -5.41 10.89
CA GLY A 60 -4.72 -5.61 9.60
C GLY A 60 -6.15 -5.06 9.57
N ARG A 61 -6.57 -4.56 8.39
CA ARG A 61 -7.94 -4.07 8.21
C ARG A 61 -8.93 -5.21 8.41
N ALA A 62 -10.04 -4.91 9.09
CA ALA A 62 -11.19 -5.81 9.14
C ALA A 62 -11.58 -6.21 7.71
N ALA A 63 -11.81 -7.51 7.51
CA ALA A 63 -12.13 -8.09 6.21
C ALA A 63 -13.26 -7.29 5.56
N GLN A 64 -12.97 -6.73 4.38
CA GLN A 64 -13.98 -6.01 3.60
C GLN A 64 -14.85 -7.04 2.89
N THR A 65 -16.14 -7.04 3.20
CA THR A 65 -17.10 -7.90 2.50
C THR A 65 -17.35 -7.35 1.10
N VAL A 66 -16.86 -8.04 0.08
CA VAL A 66 -17.21 -7.74 -1.32
C VAL A 66 -18.48 -8.51 -1.64
N LYS A 67 -19.60 -7.80 -1.81
CA LYS A 67 -20.86 -8.41 -2.24
C LYS A 67 -20.87 -8.46 -3.77
N GLN A 68 -20.73 -9.66 -4.33
CA GLN A 68 -20.88 -9.87 -5.77
C GLN A 68 -22.37 -9.95 -6.13
N GLU A 69 -22.87 -8.93 -6.82
CA GLU A 69 -24.21 -8.95 -7.40
C GLU A 69 -24.10 -9.19 -8.92
N SER A 70 -23.88 -10.43 -9.36
CA SER A 70 -24.18 -10.83 -10.74
C SER A 70 -24.13 -12.34 -10.98
N SER A 71 -25.07 -12.81 -11.81
CA SER A 71 -25.11 -14.14 -12.41
C SER A 71 -23.97 -14.32 -13.41
N GLY A 72 -22.84 -14.91 -12.98
CA GLY A 72 -21.94 -15.64 -13.90
C GLY A 72 -20.62 -14.98 -14.32
N GLY A 73 -20.19 -13.87 -13.73
CA GLY A 73 -18.82 -13.34 -13.93
C GLY A 73 -17.94 -13.64 -12.71
N GLY A 74 -16.78 -14.30 -12.87
CA GLY A 74 -15.87 -14.58 -11.75
C GLY A 74 -15.17 -13.33 -11.19
N LEU A 75 -14.85 -13.33 -9.89
CA LEU A 75 -14.04 -12.28 -9.26
C LEU A 75 -12.55 -12.51 -9.57
N THR A 76 -11.87 -11.53 -10.17
CA THR A 76 -10.41 -11.56 -10.38
C THR A 76 -9.72 -10.71 -9.32
N ILE A 77 -8.78 -11.30 -8.57
CA ILE A 77 -7.96 -10.61 -7.57
C ILE A 77 -6.53 -10.51 -8.12
N ASN A 78 -6.06 -9.29 -8.39
CA ASN A 78 -4.68 -9.04 -8.77
C ASN A 78 -3.85 -8.73 -7.51
N ILE A 79 -3.01 -9.67 -7.09
CA ILE A 79 -2.08 -9.49 -5.98
C ILE A 79 -0.78 -8.92 -6.55
N LEU A 80 -0.54 -7.63 -6.32
CA LEU A 80 0.74 -7.00 -6.65
C LEU A 80 1.74 -7.31 -5.55
N ARG A 81 2.77 -8.12 -5.86
CA ARG A 81 3.93 -8.29 -4.99
C ARG A 81 4.84 -7.09 -5.19
N LEU A 82 4.90 -6.20 -4.20
CA LEU A 82 5.91 -5.15 -4.12
C LEU A 82 7.20 -5.81 -3.64
N SER A 83 8.06 -6.19 -4.59
CA SER A 83 9.44 -6.58 -4.28
C SER A 83 10.24 -5.29 -4.12
N ASP A 84 10.89 -5.10 -2.97
CA ASP A 84 11.88 -4.04 -2.83
C ASP A 84 13.00 -4.29 -3.86
N GLY A 85 13.39 -3.25 -4.59
CA GLY A 85 14.31 -3.38 -5.74
C GLY A 85 15.69 -3.91 -5.34
N GLU A 86 16.05 -3.77 -4.07
CA GLU A 86 17.31 -4.25 -3.49
C GLU A 86 17.38 -5.78 -3.48
N THR A 87 16.27 -6.47 -3.16
CA THR A 87 16.23 -7.94 -3.09
C THR A 87 16.43 -8.58 -4.45
N GLN A 88 15.97 -7.93 -5.53
CA GLN A 88 16.10 -8.49 -6.87
C GLN A 88 17.54 -8.37 -7.41
N ARG A 89 18.24 -7.29 -7.06
CA ARG A 89 19.63 -7.08 -7.49
C ARG A 89 20.61 -7.99 -6.75
N GLU A 90 20.43 -8.18 -5.44
CA GLU A 90 21.25 -9.10 -4.65
C GLU A 90 21.07 -10.56 -5.08
N VAL A 91 19.84 -10.97 -5.42
CA VAL A 91 19.57 -12.30 -5.96
C VAL A 91 20.19 -12.50 -7.35
N LEU A 92 20.14 -11.47 -8.22
CA LEU A 92 20.73 -11.56 -9.56
C LEU A 92 22.27 -11.64 -9.49
N ASP A 93 22.90 -10.81 -8.64
CA ASP A 93 24.35 -10.86 -8.42
C ASP A 93 24.78 -12.22 -7.83
N ALA A 94 24.03 -12.77 -6.88
CA ALA A 94 24.31 -14.10 -6.33
C ALA A 94 24.16 -15.23 -7.35
N VAL A 95 23.22 -15.11 -8.29
CA VAL A 95 23.04 -16.07 -9.39
C VAL A 95 24.17 -15.98 -10.40
N GLU A 96 24.65 -14.77 -10.73
CA GLU A 96 25.80 -14.55 -11.61
C GLU A 96 27.07 -15.21 -11.04
N VAL A 97 27.35 -14.97 -9.76
CA VAL A 97 28.50 -15.58 -9.05
C VAL A 97 28.39 -17.10 -9.02
N ALA A 98 27.20 -17.64 -8.69
CA ALA A 98 27.00 -19.09 -8.67
C ALA A 98 27.18 -19.73 -10.05
N LYS A 99 26.83 -19.01 -11.12
CA LYS A 99 27.01 -19.47 -12.50
C LYS A 99 28.48 -19.47 -12.91
N GLU A 100 29.24 -18.43 -12.56
CA GLU A 100 30.69 -18.39 -12.80
C GLU A 100 31.45 -19.49 -12.05
N MET A 101 31.02 -19.82 -10.82
CA MET A 101 31.63 -20.91 -10.04
C MET A 101 31.35 -22.31 -10.62
N LEU A 102 30.25 -22.47 -11.35
CA LEU A 102 29.86 -23.73 -12.00
C LEU A 102 30.49 -23.89 -13.39
N GLU A 103 30.73 -22.80 -14.11
CA GLU A 103 31.36 -22.80 -15.44
C GLU A 103 32.91 -22.79 -15.39
N GLY A 104 33.49 -22.56 -14.20
CA GLY A 104 34.93 -22.57 -13.93
C GLY A 104 35.54 -23.91 -13.47
N GLN A 105 34.84 -25.04 -13.63
CA GLN A 105 35.35 -26.39 -13.34
C GLN A 105 35.53 -27.25 -14.59
#